data_AF-A0AB37ZWV4-F1
#
_entry.id   AF-A0AB37ZWV4-F1
#
_cell.length_a   1.000
_cell.length_b   1.000
_cell.length_c   1.000
_cell.angle_alpha   90.00
_cell.angle_beta   90.00
_cell.angle_gamma   90.00
#
_symmetry.space_group_name_H-M   'P 1'
#
loop_
_entity.id
_entity.type
_entity.pdbx_description
1 polymer ?
#
loop_
_entity_poly.entity_id
_entity_poly.type
_entity_poly.pdbx_seq_one_letter_code
_entity_poly.pdbx_strand_id
1 'polypeptide(L)' 'MYLNIQETADYLEVPVNEIYRLIRERQIRTISVDDELLLNRNQFNLFIEQREKYKQELVAYLNTPLPEDPDIKDED' A
#
# COMPACT_ATOMS: atom_id res chain seq x y z
N MET A 1 -3.39 -17.84 -6.90
CA MET A 1 -4.48 -17.98 -5.91
C MET A 1 -5.50 -16.89 -6.18
N TYR A 2 -6.79 -17.22 -6.11
CA TYR A 2 -7.89 -16.26 -6.27
C TYR A 2 -8.52 -15.99 -4.90
N LEU A 3 -8.98 -14.76 -4.69
CA LEU A 3 -9.61 -14.29 -3.46
C LEU A 3 -10.93 -13.59 -3.82
N ASN A 4 -11.93 -13.67 -2.96
CA ASN A 4 -13.11 -12.83 -3.08
C ASN A 4 -12.82 -11.38 -2.63
N ILE A 5 -13.81 -10.51 -2.74
CA ILE A 5 -13.65 -9.08 -2.41
C ILE A 5 -13.27 -8.87 -0.94
N GLN A 6 -13.90 -9.59 -0.01
CA GLN A 6 -13.64 -9.47 1.42
C GLN A 6 -12.22 -9.95 1.76
N GLU A 7 -11.85 -11.13 1.28
CA GLU A 7 -10.52 -11.69 1.46
C GLU A 7 -9.43 -10.81 0.86
N THR A 8 -9.71 -10.16 -0.27
CA THR A 8 -8.78 -9.23 -0.91
C THR A 8 -8.62 -7.96 -0.08
N ALA A 9 -9.71 -7.41 0.46
CA ALA A 9 -9.67 -6.26 1.35
C ALA A 9 -8.83 -6.55 2.60
N ASP A 10 -9.07 -7.71 3.24
CA ASP A 10 -8.33 -8.17 4.41
C ASP A 10 -6.84 -8.42 4.07
N TYR A 11 -6.55 -9.03 2.93
CA TYR A 11 -5.18 -9.31 2.48
C TYR A 11 -4.36 -8.03 2.24
N LEU A 12 -5.00 -6.97 1.73
CA LEU A 12 -4.34 -5.70 1.44
C LEU A 12 -4.39 -4.72 2.61
N GLU A 13 -5.12 -5.07 3.69
CA GLU A 13 -5.42 -4.22 4.83
C GLU A 13 -6.07 -2.89 4.39
N VAL A 14 -7.00 -2.97 3.45
CA VAL A 14 -7.77 -1.82 2.94
C VAL A 14 -9.26 -2.06 3.12
N PRO A 15 -10.08 -1.01 3.23
CA PRO A 15 -11.52 -1.20 3.34
C PRO A 15 -12.11 -1.73 2.02
N VAL A 16 -13.19 -2.51 2.13
CA VAL A 16 -13.86 -3.18 1.00
C VAL A 16 -14.27 -2.20 -0.12
N ASN A 17 -14.64 -0.97 0.24
CA ASN A 17 -14.97 0.09 -0.72
C ASN A 17 -13.80 0.47 -1.64
N GLU A 18 -12.54 0.35 -1.18
CA GLU A 18 -11.36 0.56 -2.02
C GLU A 18 -11.27 -0.52 -3.10
N ILE A 19 -11.54 -1.78 -2.77
CA ILE A 19 -11.57 -2.85 -3.78
C ILE A 19 -12.62 -2.55 -4.85
N TYR A 20 -13.83 -2.15 -4.44
CA TYR A 20 -14.88 -1.74 -5.38
C TYR A 20 -14.46 -0.53 -6.23
N ARG A 21 -13.78 0.47 -5.65
CA ARG A 21 -13.24 1.61 -6.39
C ARG A 21 -12.24 1.17 -7.45
N LEU A 22 -11.27 0.31 -7.09
CA LEU A 22 -10.25 -0.21 -8.00
C LEU A 22 -10.87 -0.99 -9.17
N ILE A 23 -11.91 -1.80 -8.90
CA ILE A 23 -12.66 -2.51 -9.94
C ILE A 23 -13.37 -1.52 -10.87
N ARG A 24 -14.11 -0.56 -10.31
CA ARG A 24 -14.86 0.46 -11.07
C ARG A 24 -13.93 1.30 -11.96
N GLU A 25 -12.76 1.65 -11.45
CA GLU A 25 -11.73 2.42 -12.15
C GLU A 25 -10.84 1.57 -13.06
N ARG A 26 -11.12 0.26 -13.17
CA ARG A 26 -10.39 -0.69 -14.01
C ARG A 26 -8.89 -0.78 -13.70
N GLN A 27 -8.50 -0.49 -12.45
CA GLN A 27 -7.13 -0.59 -11.98
C GLN A 27 -6.73 -2.04 -11.67
N ILE A 28 -7.71 -2.91 -11.40
CA ILE A 28 -7.51 -4.33 -11.12
C ILE A 28 -8.43 -5.20 -11.96
N ARG A 29 -8.01 -6.45 -12.17
CA ARG A 29 -8.76 -7.44 -12.96
C ARG A 29 -9.53 -8.38 -12.05
N THR A 30 -10.75 -8.69 -12.45
CA THR A 30 -11.65 -9.64 -11.79
C THR A 30 -12.03 -10.76 -12.77
N ILE A 31 -12.42 -11.90 -12.21
CA ILE A 31 -13.05 -13.01 -12.91
C ILE A 31 -14.38 -13.27 -12.23
N SER A 32 -15.44 -13.48 -13.01
CA SER A 32 -16.75 -13.88 -12.49
C SER A 32 -16.88 -15.40 -12.61
N VAL A 33 -17.18 -16.08 -11.51
CA VAL A 33 -17.43 -17.54 -11.46
C VAL A 33 -18.66 -17.76 -10.60
N ASP A 34 -19.70 -18.41 -11.13
CA ASP A 34 -20.94 -18.71 -10.40
C ASP A 34 -21.51 -17.51 -9.61
N ASP A 35 -21.61 -16.35 -10.28
CA ASP A 35 -22.05 -15.06 -9.71
C ASP A 35 -21.14 -14.44 -8.62
N GLU A 36 -19.98 -15.04 -8.33
CA GLU A 36 -18.95 -14.50 -7.43
C GLU A 36 -17.82 -13.79 -8.19
N LEU A 37 -17.38 -12.63 -7.68
CA LEU A 37 -16.22 -11.91 -8.20
C LEU A 37 -14.94 -12.35 -7.49
N LEU A 38 -14.00 -12.87 -8.27
CA LEU A 38 -12.71 -13.35 -7.81
C LEU A 38 -11.57 -12.48 -8.36
N LEU A 39 -10.57 -12.25 -7.53
CA LEU A 39 -9.40 -11.44 -7.82
C LEU A 39 -8.14 -12.28 -7.73
N ASN A 40 -7.29 -12.19 -8.76
CA ASN A 40 -6.00 -12.87 -8.73
C ASN A 40 -5.08 -12.19 -7.71
N ARG A 41 -4.65 -12.91 -6.68
CA ARG A 41 -3.79 -12.36 -5.61
C ARG A 41 -2.48 -11.76 -6.13
N ASN A 42 -1.90 -12.34 -7.18
CA ASN A 42 -0.57 -11.93 -7.67
C ASN A 42 -0.57 -10.53 -8.29
N GLN A 43 -1.74 -10.00 -8.67
CA GLN A 43 -1.83 -8.65 -9.24
C GLN A 43 -1.46 -7.56 -8.22
N PHE A 44 -1.45 -7.89 -6.93
CA PHE A 44 -1.14 -6.96 -5.83
C PHE A 44 0.31 -7.04 -5.34
N ASN A 45 1.15 -7.89 -5.94
CA ASN A 45 2.53 -8.07 -5.49
C ASN A 45 3.30 -6.75 -5.47
N LEU A 46 3.17 -5.93 -6.51
CA LEU A 46 3.81 -4.62 -6.58
C LEU A 46 3.32 -3.68 -5.47
N PHE A 47 2.02 -3.66 -5.19
CA PHE A 47 1.47 -2.84 -4.12
C PHE A 47 2.07 -3.21 -2.76
N ILE A 48 2.14 -4.51 -2.45
CA ILE A 48 2.73 -5.00 -1.20
C ILE A 48 4.22 -4.67 -1.13
N GLU A 49 4.97 -4.89 -2.21
CA GLU A 49 6.40 -4.56 -2.29
C GLU A 49 6.65 -3.08 -2.02
N GLN A 50 5.90 -2.19 -2.70
CA GLN A 50 6.03 -0.75 -2.50
C GLN A 50 5.64 -0.34 -1.08
N ARG A 51 4.57 -0.92 -0.52
CA ARG A 51 4.13 -0.65 0.86
C ARG A 51 5.21 -0.99 1.88
N GLU A 52 5.86 -2.14 1.74
CA GLU A 52 6.95 -2.54 2.64
C GLU A 52 8.19 -1.66 2.47
N LYS A 53 8.53 -1.27 1.23
CA LYS A 53 9.60 -0.31 0.96
C LYS A 53 9.33 1.04 1.64
N TYR A 54 8.12 1.59 1.51
CA TYR A 54 7.74 2.84 2.17
C TYR A 54 7.84 2.75 3.70
N LYS A 55 7.43 1.62 4.30
CA LYS A 55 7.60 1.41 5.75
C LYS A 55 9.08 1.44 6.16
N GLN A 56 9.96 0.80 5.39
CA GLN A 56 11.40 0.81 5.66
C GLN A 56 12.01 2.21 5.55
N GLU A 57 11.62 2.97 4.53
CA GLU A 57 12.07 4.36 4.34
C GLU A 57 11.62 5.27 5.51
N LEU A 58 10.38 5.11 5.98
CA LEU A 58 9.88 5.85 7.15
C LEU A 58 10.66 5.49 8.42
N VAL A 59 10.93 4.21 8.66
CA VAL A 59 11.74 3.77 9.80
C VAL A 59 13.17 4.33 9.70
N ALA A 60 13.77 4.33 8.51
CA ALA A 60 15.10 4.90 8.30
C ALA A 60 15.12 6.42 8.56
N TYR A 61 14.09 7.14 8.09
CA TYR A 61 13.93 8.57 8.34
C TYR A 61 13.80 8.88 9.84
N LEU A 62 12.97 8.15 10.58
CA LEU A 62 12.78 8.34 12.02
C LEU A 62 14.03 8.01 12.84
N ASN A 63 14.90 7.12 12.34
CA ASN A 63 16.18 6.79 12.98
C ASN A 63 17.34 7.68 12.50
N THR A 64 17.10 8.61 11.58
CA THR A 64 18.14 9.53 11.12
C THR A 64 18.44 10.53 12.24
N PRO A 65 19.70 10.63 12.72
CA PRO A 65 20.03 11.61 13.74
C PRO A 65 19.75 13.00 13.22
N LEU A 66 19.17 13.84 14.06
CA LEU A 66 19.04 15.25 13.74
C LEU A 66 20.44 15.83 13.52
N PRO A 67 20.62 16.72 12.52
CA PRO A 67 21.86 17.45 12.40
C PRO A 67 22.13 18.21 13.70
N GLU A 68 23.39 18.34 14.07
CA GLU A 68 23.79 19.24 15.15
C GLU A 68 23.28 20.65 14.84
N ASP A 69 22.79 21.34 15.88
CA ASP A 69 22.31 22.71 15.74
C ASP A 69 23.44 23.57 15.15
N PRO A 70 23.20 24.33 14.07
CA PRO A 70 24.22 25.23 13.57
C PRO A 70 24.52 26.27 14.66
N ASP A 71 25.78 26.36 15.08
CA ASP A 71 26.29 27.41 15.97
C ASP A 71 26.33 28.73 15.17
N ILE A 72 25.15 29.32 14.95
CA ILE A 72 24.98 30.62 14.34
C ILE A 72 25.29 31.65 15.42
N LYS A 73 26.55 32.09 15.46
CA LYS A 73 26.89 33.34 16.11
C LYS A 73 26.39 34.45 15.21
N ASP A 74 25.38 35.19 15.67
CA ASP A 74 25.01 36.46 15.07
C ASP A 74 26.20 37.42 15.26
N GLU A 75 27.13 37.42 14.31
CA GLU A 75 28.13 38.49 14.17
C GLU A 75 27.44 39.70 13.53
N ASP A 76 26.92 40.59 14.37
CA ASP A 76 26.78 42.03 14.09
C ASP A 76 26.94 42.85 15.40
#